data_AF-A0A8C5K4E4-F1
#
_entry.id   AF-A0A8C5K4E4-F1
#
_cell.length_a   1.000
_cell.length_b   1.000
_cell.length_c   1.000
_cell.angle_alpha   90.00
_cell.angle_beta   90.00
_cell.angle_gamma   90.00
#
_symmetry.space_group_name_H-M   'P 1'
#
loop_
_entity.id
_entity.type
_entity.pdbx_description
1 polymer ?
#
loop_
_entity_poly.entity_id
_entity_poly.type
_entity_poly.pdbx_seq_one_letter_code
_entity_poly.pdbx_strand_id
1 'polypeptide(L)'
;PRVFQSEHQGALWDCLISFIRLLLNYRKSSRHLAPFISKFVQFIHKYVACSAPAAVSFLQKHAEPLHDLSFDNSDLAMLKSLLAGLSLPSRDGRADQGLDDEGEGEWGQPGS
;
A
#
# COMPACT_ATOMS: atom_id res chain seq x y z
N PRO A 1 0.68 1.19 15.29
CA PRO A 1 0.17 2.39 15.98
C PRO A 1 -1.22 2.12 16.55
N ARG A 2 -1.58 2.66 17.73
CA ARG A 2 -2.92 2.42 18.31
C ARG A 2 -4.05 2.79 17.36
N VAL A 3 -3.87 3.86 16.59
CA VAL A 3 -4.83 4.33 15.58
C VAL A 3 -5.20 3.29 14.51
N PHE A 4 -4.40 2.24 14.30
CA PHE A 4 -4.71 1.17 13.33
C PHE A 4 -5.56 0.03 13.90
N GLN A 5 -5.85 0.05 15.21
CA GLN A 5 -6.75 -0.93 15.83
C GLN A 5 -8.16 -0.84 15.22
N SER A 6 -8.84 -1.98 15.14
CA SER A 6 -10.19 -2.10 14.58
C SER A 6 -11.18 -1.12 15.22
N GLU A 7 -11.04 -0.90 16.52
CA GLU A 7 -11.84 0.05 17.33
C GLU A 7 -11.78 1.49 16.82
N HIS A 8 -10.68 1.89 16.19
CA HIS A 8 -10.45 3.24 15.69
C HIS A 8 -10.65 3.37 14.17
N GLN A 9 -11.02 2.29 13.47
CA GLN A 9 -11.09 2.25 12.02
C GLN A 9 -12.04 3.29 11.41
N GLY A 10 -13.26 3.41 11.94
CA GLY A 10 -14.23 4.39 11.45
C GLY A 10 -13.69 5.81 11.54
N ALA A 11 -13.24 6.21 12.73
CA ALA A 11 -12.67 7.55 12.97
C ALA A 11 -11.40 7.81 12.14
N LEU A 12 -10.56 6.78 11.95
CA LEU A 12 -9.40 6.86 11.09
C LEU A 12 -9.79 7.13 9.64
N TRP A 13 -10.77 6.41 9.11
CA TRP A 13 -11.23 6.59 7.73
C TRP A 13 -11.82 7.99 7.53
N ASP A 14 -12.67 8.45 8.45
CA ASP A 14 -13.22 9.81 8.40
C ASP A 14 -12.12 10.88 8.42
N CYS A 15 -11.08 10.65 9.22
CA CYS A 15 -9.91 11.51 9.30
C CYS A 15 -9.12 11.51 7.98
N LEU A 16 -8.84 10.34 7.40
CA LEU A 16 -8.12 10.22 6.13
C LEU A 16 -8.91 10.84 4.96
N ILE A 17 -10.23 10.67 4.91
CA ILE A 17 -11.10 11.30 3.91
C ILE A 17 -11.01 12.82 4.04
N SER A 18 -11.06 13.34 5.26
CA SER A 18 -10.93 14.78 5.52
C SER A 18 -9.58 15.31 5.05
N PHE A 19 -8.50 14.54 5.26
CA PHE A 19 -7.19 14.88 4.71
C PHE A 19 -7.18 14.88 3.19
N ILE A 20 -7.69 13.83 2.52
CA ILE A 20 -7.72 13.78 1.05
C ILE A 20 -8.47 15.00 0.49
N ARG A 21 -9.64 15.33 1.06
CA ARG A 21 -10.40 16.53 0.69
C ARG A 21 -9.59 17.80 0.88
N LEU A 22 -8.89 17.94 2.00
CA LEU A 22 -8.02 19.08 2.26
C LEU A 22 -6.94 19.20 1.17
N LEU A 23 -6.24 18.11 0.86
CA LEU A 23 -5.19 18.09 -0.15
C LEU A 23 -5.71 18.46 -1.54
N LEU A 24 -6.89 17.95 -1.89
CA LEU A 24 -7.53 18.28 -3.16
C LEU A 24 -7.96 19.77 -3.23
N ASN A 25 -8.42 20.36 -2.13
CA ASN A 25 -8.80 21.78 -2.10
C ASN A 25 -7.59 22.72 -2.27
N TYR A 26 -6.42 22.33 -1.75
CA TYR A 26 -5.22 23.17 -1.82
C TYR A 26 -4.30 22.86 -3.02
N ARG A 27 -4.60 21.83 -3.83
CA ARG A 27 -3.73 21.29 -4.89
C ARG A 27 -3.22 22.33 -5.90
N LYS A 28 -4.01 23.37 -6.18
CA LYS A 28 -3.65 24.44 -7.13
C LYS A 28 -3.02 25.67 -6.47
N SER A 29 -3.09 25.77 -5.14
CA SER A 29 -2.78 26.99 -4.40
C SER A 29 -1.51 26.87 -3.54
N SER A 30 -1.06 25.65 -3.20
CA SER A 30 0.05 25.44 -2.25
C SER A 30 1.20 24.65 -2.84
N ARG A 31 2.37 25.28 -2.95
CA ARG A 31 3.63 24.63 -3.31
C ARG A 31 4.20 23.72 -2.20
N HIS A 32 3.64 23.76 -1.00
CA HIS A 32 4.11 22.99 0.16
C HIS A 32 3.27 21.73 0.43
N LEU A 33 2.43 21.34 -0.51
CA LEU A 33 1.62 20.11 -0.42
C LEU A 33 2.45 18.84 -0.57
N ALA A 34 3.49 18.86 -1.40
CA ALA A 34 4.32 17.69 -1.68
C ALA A 34 4.84 16.99 -0.41
N PRO A 35 5.48 17.68 0.57
CA PRO A 35 5.90 17.07 1.83
C PRO A 35 4.75 16.48 2.65
N PHE A 36 3.57 17.10 2.57
CA PHE A 36 2.39 16.64 3.30
C PHE A 36 1.79 15.38 2.67
N ILE A 37 1.68 15.37 1.34
CA ILE A 37 1.27 14.18 0.58
C ILE A 37 2.27 13.05 0.82
N SER A 38 3.57 13.34 0.89
CA SER A 38 4.57 12.32 1.22
C SER A 38 4.35 11.71 2.61
N LYS A 39 4.04 12.54 3.63
CA LYS A 39 3.70 12.04 4.97
C LYS A 39 2.41 11.21 4.97
N PHE A 40 1.41 11.64 4.21
CA PHE A 40 0.17 10.87 4.02
C PHE A 40 0.46 9.48 3.43
N VAL A 41 1.23 9.41 2.34
CA VAL A 41 1.60 8.13 1.71
C VAL A 41 2.41 7.25 2.66
N GLN A 42 3.37 7.79 3.42
CA GLN A 42 4.09 7.04 4.46
C GLN A 42 3.15 6.50 5.54
N PHE A 43 2.15 7.27 5.93
CA PHE A 43 1.13 6.83 6.89
C PHE A 43 0.32 5.66 6.33
N ILE A 44 -0.09 5.73 5.05
CA ILE A 44 -0.79 4.64 4.39
C ILE A 44 0.08 3.38 4.33
N HIS A 45 1.38 3.47 4.00
CA HIS A 45 2.26 2.30 4.03
C HIS A 45 2.32 1.64 5.42
N LYS A 46 2.40 2.45 6.50
CA LYS A 46 2.33 1.93 7.88
C LYS A 46 0.98 1.29 8.18
N TYR A 47 -0.09 1.84 7.62
CA TYR A 47 -1.43 1.29 7.79
C TYR A 47 -1.58 -0.06 7.08
N VAL A 48 -1.12 -0.17 5.83
CA VAL A 48 -1.05 -1.45 5.08
C VAL A 48 -0.23 -2.49 5.85
N ALA A 49 0.93 -2.12 6.40
CA ALA A 49 1.79 -3.04 7.16
C ALA A 49 1.14 -3.57 8.45
N CYS A 50 0.20 -2.82 9.06
CA CYS A 50 -0.51 -3.24 10.27
C CYS A 50 -1.85 -3.93 9.97
N SER A 51 -2.53 -3.53 8.89
CA SER A 51 -3.86 -4.04 8.51
C SER A 51 -4.07 -3.87 7.01
N ALA A 52 -3.46 -4.76 6.22
CA ALA A 52 -3.56 -4.72 4.77
C ALA A 52 -5.02 -4.77 4.25
N PRO A 53 -5.92 -5.63 4.76
CA PRO A 53 -7.29 -5.68 4.24
C PRO A 53 -8.06 -4.37 4.43
N ALA A 54 -7.94 -3.75 5.60
CA ALA A 54 -8.64 -2.50 5.90
C ALA A 54 -8.03 -1.32 5.14
N ALA A 55 -6.70 -1.29 5.00
CA ALA A 55 -6.02 -0.25 4.23
C ALA A 55 -6.33 -0.35 2.73
N VAL A 56 -6.33 -1.55 2.15
CA VAL A 56 -6.69 -1.77 0.75
C VAL A 56 -8.16 -1.40 0.51
N SER A 57 -9.08 -1.79 1.40
CA SER A 57 -10.49 -1.41 1.28
C SER A 57 -10.69 0.10 1.31
N PHE A 58 -9.99 0.82 2.20
CA PHE A 58 -9.97 2.28 2.22
C PHE A 58 -9.48 2.85 0.88
N LEU A 59 -8.34 2.38 0.41
CA LEU A 59 -7.71 2.90 -0.80
C LEU A 59 -8.55 2.64 -2.05
N GLN A 60 -9.17 1.46 -2.17
CA GLN A 60 -10.08 1.13 -3.26
C GLN A 60 -11.33 2.00 -3.25
N LYS A 61 -11.93 2.22 -2.08
CA LYS A 61 -13.13 3.07 -1.93
C LYS A 61 -12.87 4.55 -2.26
N HIS A 62 -11.62 4.98 -2.18
CA HIS A 62 -11.19 6.36 -2.39
C HIS A 62 -10.16 6.49 -3.53
N ALA A 63 -10.16 5.57 -4.49
CA ALA A 63 -9.19 5.56 -5.59
C ALA A 63 -9.31 6.81 -6.47
N GLU A 64 -10.53 7.20 -6.86
CA GLU A 64 -10.79 8.38 -7.71
C GLU A 64 -10.17 9.67 -7.14
N PRO A 65 -10.47 10.11 -5.90
CA PRO A 65 -9.87 11.32 -5.35
C PRO A 65 -8.34 11.21 -5.14
N LEU A 66 -7.80 10.00 -4.96
CA LEU A 66 -6.34 9.79 -4.90
C LEU A 66 -5.68 9.90 -6.28
N HIS A 67 -6.33 9.42 -7.34
CA HIS A 67 -5.88 9.58 -8.72
C HIS A 67 -5.88 11.05 -9.14
N ASP A 68 -6.94 11.78 -8.81
CA ASP A 68 -7.02 13.23 -9.00
C ASP A 68 -5.86 13.96 -8.31
N LEU A 69 -5.58 13.61 -7.06
CA LEU A 69 -4.46 14.18 -6.32
C LEU A 69 -3.12 13.83 -6.99
N SER A 70 -2.96 12.60 -7.48
CA SER A 70 -1.75 12.17 -8.18
C SER A 70 -1.57 12.83 -9.54
N PHE A 71 -2.66 13.16 -10.23
CA PHE A 71 -2.63 13.84 -11.52
C PHE A 71 -2.12 15.27 -11.37
N ASP A 72 -2.63 16.01 -10.38
CA ASP A 72 -2.18 17.37 -10.08
C ASP A 72 -0.77 17.44 -9.45
N ASN A 73 -0.23 16.32 -8.97
CA ASN A 73 1.07 16.24 -8.31
C ASN A 73 1.98 15.21 -9.00
N SER A 74 2.29 15.42 -10.28
CA SER A 74 3.03 14.47 -11.11
C SER A 74 4.43 14.10 -10.59
N ASP A 75 5.05 14.94 -9.75
CA ASP A 75 6.39 14.72 -9.21
C ASP A 75 6.41 13.74 -8.02
N LEU A 76 5.24 13.36 -7.49
CA LEU A 76 5.13 12.50 -6.32
C LEU A 76 5.13 11.02 -6.70
N ALA A 77 6.31 10.50 -7.05
CA ALA A 77 6.52 9.09 -7.41
C ALA A 77 5.97 8.09 -6.37
N MET A 78 6.02 8.43 -5.08
CA MET A 78 5.50 7.54 -4.03
C MET A 78 3.97 7.38 -4.05
N LEU A 79 3.23 8.44 -4.38
CA LEU A 79 1.77 8.36 -4.50
C LEU A 79 1.38 7.52 -5.72
N LYS A 80 2.09 7.71 -6.83
CA LYS A 80 1.93 6.88 -8.04
C LYS A 80 2.24 5.41 -7.77
N SER A 81 3.31 5.12 -7.04
CA SER A 81 3.69 3.76 -6.66
C SER A 81 2.64 3.11 -5.76
N LEU A 82 2.10 3.84 -4.78
CA LEU A 82 1.00 3.36 -3.95
C LEU A 82 -0.24 3.01 -4.80
N LEU A 83 -0.61 3.86 -5.75
CA LEU A 83 -1.77 3.64 -6.62
C LEU A 83 -1.57 2.47 -7.60
N ALA A 84 -0.38 2.36 -8.19
CA ALA A 84 -0.03 1.24 -9.05
C ALA A 84 -0.11 -0.10 -8.31
N GLY A 85 0.30 -0.14 -7.03
CA GLY A 85 0.18 -1.33 -6.18
C GLY A 85 -1.26 -1.77 -5.92
N LEU A 86 -2.24 -0.86 -6.00
CA LEU A 86 -3.67 -1.19 -5.85
C LEU A 86 -4.31 -1.69 -7.14
N SER A 87 -3.80 -1.24 -8.30
CA SER A 87 -4.31 -1.62 -9.62
C SER A 87 -3.77 -2.96 -10.11
N LEU A 88 -2.70 -3.47 -9.50
CA LEU A 88 -2.17 -4.80 -9.80
C LEU A 88 -3.07 -5.87 -9.13
N PRO A 89 -3.44 -6.95 -9.85
CA PRO A 89 -4.07 -8.09 -9.21
C PRO A 89 -3.11 -8.61 -8.13
N SER A 90 -3.61 -8.66 -6.89
CA SER A 90 -2.80 -8.96 -5.71
C SER A 90 -2.12 -10.33 -5.86
N ARG A 91 -0.82 -10.35 -6.14
CA ARG A 91 0.02 -11.55 -6.01
C ARG A 91 0.56 -11.59 -4.58
N ASP A 92 -0.35 -11.69 -3.62
CA ASP A 92 0.04 -11.97 -2.25
C ASP A 92 0.31 -13.48 -2.13
N GLY A 93 1.50 -13.83 -1.61
CA GLY A 93 1.83 -15.21 -1.24
C GLY A 93 2.78 -15.97 -2.19
N ARG A 94 4.02 -15.49 -2.38
CA ARG A 94 5.16 -16.41 -2.52
C ARG A 94 6.46 -15.73 -2.11
N ALA A 95 6.64 -15.58 -0.79
CA ALA A 95 7.95 -15.79 -0.22
C ALA A 95 8.22 -17.31 -0.32
N ASP A 96 8.72 -17.75 -1.47
CA ASP A 96 9.29 -19.08 -1.64
C ASP A 96 10.70 -19.01 -1.03
N GLN A 97 10.76 -19.28 0.27
CA GLN A 97 12.01 -19.43 0.99
C GLN A 97 12.08 -20.90 1.42
N GLY A 98 13.04 -21.62 0.84
CA GLY A 98 13.36 -23.03 1.14
C GLY A 98 13.03 -23.97 -0.02
N LEU A 99 13.89 -24.86 -0.49
CA LEU A 99 15.09 -25.46 0.10
C LEU A 99 15.97 -25.98 -1.05
N ASP A 100 17.25 -25.67 -0.99
CA ASP A 100 18.39 -26.57 -1.22
C ASP A 100 18.28 -27.56 -2.41
N ASP A 101 18.76 -27.11 -3.58
CA ASP A 101 19.23 -27.98 -4.65
C ASP A 101 20.68 -28.37 -4.35
N GLU A 102 20.90 -29.50 -3.67
CA GLU A 102 22.21 -30.16 -3.66
C GLU A 102 22.08 -31.66 -3.33
N GLY A 103 22.46 -32.51 -4.28
CA GLY A 103 23.10 -33.79 -3.98
C GLY A 103 22.23 -35.04 -4.00
N GLU A 104 22.05 -35.57 -5.20
CA GLU A 104 21.52 -36.90 -5.53
C GLU A 104 22.19 -38.02 -4.70
N GLY A 105 21.40 -38.88 -4.08
CA GLY A 105 21.88 -40.04 -3.34
C GLY A 105 20.92 -41.21 -3.48
N GLU A 106 20.86 -41.86 -4.64
CA GLU A 106 19.99 -43.01 -4.85
C GLU A 106 20.75 -44.23 -5.43
N TRP A 107 21.20 -45.06 -4.50
CA TRP A 107 21.07 -46.53 -4.48
C TRP A 107 21.02 -47.27 -5.83
N GLY A 108 22.19 -47.69 -6.30
CA GLY A 108 22.29 -48.84 -7.20
C GLY A 108 22.20 -50.16 -6.42
N GLN A 109 21.07 -50.86 -6.54
CA GLN A 109 21.01 -52.32 -6.78
C GLN A 109 19.54 -52.77 -6.97
N PRO A 110 19.30 -53.64 -7.95
CA PRO A 110 18.75 -54.94 -7.58
C PRO A 110 19.46 -56.09 -8.31
N GLY A 111 19.62 -57.21 -7.61
CA GLY A 111 20.19 -58.44 -8.15
C GLY A 111 19.17 -59.37 -8.80
N SER A 112 19.66 -60.22 -9.70
CA SER A 112 19.45 -61.67 -9.80
C SER A 112 20.33 -62.22 -10.91
#